data_AF-A0A921YSQ4-F1
#
_entry.id   AF-A0A921YSQ4-F1
#
_cell.length_a   1.000
_cell.length_b   1.000
_cell.length_c   1.000
_cell.angle_alpha   90.00
_cell.angle_beta   90.00
_cell.angle_gamma   90.00
#
_symmetry.space_group_name_H-M   'P 1'
#
loop_
_entity.id
_entity.type
_entity.pdbx_description
1 polymer ?
#
loop_
_entity_poly.entity_id
_entity_poly.type
_entity_poly.pdbx_seq_one_letter_code
_entity_poly.pdbx_strand_id
1 'polypeptide(L)'
;MYQYNGYRSSSQSPRRYKRERRVDNTGQRSQYNPNTQRNSGYEDTYRNEEKNSSENNTNTDNKACALQCFLENLQMTAQDGMPDKYLVTHAITKNVKNDDLQDFLQESIDECFQILENEDSDDKCEFSKNLLLCLSEKGKANCDDWKDDMHF
;
A
#
# COMPACT_ATOMS: atom_id res chain seq x y z
N MET A 1 1.40 -78.46 -12.01
CA MET A 1 0.32 -78.58 -13.04
C MET A 1 -0.40 -77.25 -13.10
N TYR A 2 -0.43 -76.63 -14.29
CA TYR A 2 -1.15 -75.39 -14.58
C TYR A 2 -2.66 -75.65 -14.65
N GLN A 3 -3.47 -74.71 -14.16
CA GLN A 3 -4.76 -74.38 -14.77
C GLN A 3 -5.06 -72.89 -14.56
N TYR A 4 -5.19 -72.20 -15.69
CA TYR A 4 -5.71 -70.84 -15.87
C TYR A 4 -7.24 -70.89 -15.92
N ASN A 5 -7.90 -69.89 -15.33
CA ASN A 5 -9.18 -69.26 -15.72
C ASN A 5 -9.48 -68.19 -14.65
N GLY A 6 -9.94 -66.98 -14.91
CA GLY A 6 -10.51 -66.36 -16.10
C GLY A 6 -11.51 -65.30 -15.61
N TYR A 7 -11.14 -64.02 -15.81
CA TYR A 7 -11.97 -62.81 -15.93
C TYR A 7 -13.20 -62.57 -15.02
N ARG A 8 -13.17 -61.46 -14.27
CA ARG A 8 -14.19 -60.38 -14.31
C ARG A 8 -13.70 -59.15 -13.55
N SER A 9 -13.18 -58.17 -14.28
CA SER A 9 -13.00 -56.80 -13.78
C SER A 9 -14.37 -56.12 -13.71
N SER A 10 -14.91 -55.94 -12.51
CA SER A 10 -15.99 -54.98 -12.27
C SER A 10 -15.39 -53.68 -11.74
N SER A 11 -15.13 -52.73 -12.64
CA SER A 11 -14.84 -51.35 -12.27
C SER A 11 -16.12 -50.70 -11.72
N GLN A 12 -16.33 -50.80 -10.41
CA GLN A 12 -17.34 -50.00 -9.72
C GLN A 12 -16.73 -48.64 -9.34
N SER A 13 -17.26 -47.59 -9.95
CA SER A 13 -16.91 -46.20 -9.65
C SER A 13 -17.21 -45.86 -8.17
N PRO A 14 -16.32 -45.16 -7.46
CA PRO A 14 -16.61 -44.72 -6.10
C PRO A 14 -17.72 -43.65 -6.10
N ARG A 15 -18.79 -43.91 -5.34
CA ARG A 15 -19.87 -42.95 -5.09
C ARG A 15 -19.33 -41.73 -4.36
N ARG A 16 -19.26 -40.60 -5.07
CA ARG A 16 -18.90 -39.28 -4.54
C ARG A 16 -20.07 -38.79 -3.66
N TYR A 17 -19.90 -38.80 -2.34
CA TYR A 17 -20.85 -38.16 -1.43
C TYR A 17 -20.95 -36.67 -1.75
N LYS A 18 -22.11 -36.22 -2.25
CA LYS A 18 -22.45 -34.79 -2.35
C LYS A 18 -22.72 -34.28 -0.93
N ARG A 19 -21.80 -33.49 -0.38
CA ARG A 19 -22.08 -32.64 0.79
C ARG A 19 -22.85 -31.42 0.28
N GLU A 20 -24.15 -31.34 0.57
CA GLU A 20 -24.94 -30.12 0.41
C GLU A 20 -24.32 -29.02 1.28
N ARG A 21 -23.86 -27.94 0.65
CA ARG A 21 -23.52 -26.69 1.35
C ARG A 21 -24.80 -25.88 1.50
N ARG A 22 -25.32 -25.81 2.72
CA ARG A 22 -26.23 -24.74 3.14
C ARG A 22 -25.46 -23.43 3.06
N VAL A 23 -26.03 -22.46 2.34
CA VAL A 23 -25.52 -21.09 2.25
C VAL A 23 -26.13 -20.33 3.41
N ASP A 24 -25.41 -20.28 4.53
CA ASP A 24 -25.67 -19.30 5.58
C ASP A 24 -24.79 -18.08 5.29
N ASN A 25 -25.46 -16.99 4.93
CA ASN A 25 -24.92 -15.66 4.71
C ASN A 25 -24.51 -15.04 6.05
N THR A 26 -23.22 -14.82 6.29
CA THR A 26 -22.68 -13.66 7.03
C THR A 26 -21.15 -13.67 6.89
N GLY A 27 -20.64 -12.87 5.96
CA GLY A 27 -19.21 -12.73 5.72
C GLY A 27 -18.96 -11.63 4.70
N GLN A 28 -18.99 -10.37 5.14
CA GLN A 28 -18.58 -9.25 4.32
C GLN A 28 -17.05 -9.27 4.18
N ARG A 29 -16.58 -9.97 3.16
CA ARG A 29 -15.23 -9.80 2.60
C ARG A 29 -15.40 -8.91 1.38
N SER A 30 -15.20 -7.60 1.57
CA SER A 30 -15.28 -6.58 0.52
C SER A 30 -14.17 -6.80 -0.51
N GLN A 31 -14.49 -7.53 -1.58
CA GLN A 31 -13.72 -7.50 -2.81
C GLN A 31 -14.12 -6.24 -3.58
N TYR A 32 -13.21 -5.28 -3.65
CA TYR A 32 -13.34 -4.07 -4.45
C TYR A 32 -13.38 -4.45 -5.94
N ASN A 33 -14.49 -4.14 -6.61
CA ASN A 33 -14.67 -4.33 -8.06
C ASN A 33 -14.89 -2.94 -8.70
N PRO A 34 -13.93 -2.40 -9.47
CA PRO A 34 -13.92 -0.98 -9.83
C PRO A 34 -14.81 -0.57 -11.02
N ASN A 35 -15.77 -1.39 -11.46
CA ASN A 35 -16.50 -1.11 -12.71
C ASN A 35 -18.04 -1.17 -12.60
N THR A 36 -18.63 -0.25 -11.84
CA THR A 36 -20.05 0.10 -12.01
C THR A 36 -20.23 1.61 -12.09
N GLN A 37 -20.29 2.12 -13.32
CA GLN A 37 -20.79 3.46 -13.63
C GLN A 37 -22.26 3.53 -13.20
N ARG A 38 -22.55 4.29 -12.14
CA ARG A 38 -23.90 4.76 -11.82
C ARG A 38 -23.96 6.26 -12.06
N ASN A 39 -24.60 6.60 -13.17
CA ASN A 39 -25.02 7.94 -13.55
C ASN A 39 -26.03 8.47 -12.52
N SER A 40 -25.62 9.44 -11.70
CA SER A 40 -26.51 10.22 -10.83
C SER A 40 -26.10 11.68 -10.95
N GLY A 41 -27.02 12.49 -11.46
CA GLY A 41 -26.78 13.85 -11.91
C GLY A 41 -26.35 14.78 -10.79
N TYR A 42 -25.18 15.39 -11.00
CA TYR A 42 -24.83 16.73 -10.56
C TYR A 42 -24.19 17.39 -11.77
N GLU A 43 -24.79 18.50 -12.24
CA GLU A 43 -24.17 19.36 -13.25
C GLU A 43 -22.85 19.89 -12.70
N ASP A 44 -21.74 19.54 -13.34
CA ASP A 44 -20.51 20.31 -13.24
C ASP A 44 -20.03 20.64 -14.65
N THR A 45 -20.15 21.91 -14.98
CA THR A 45 -19.78 22.47 -16.28
C THR A 45 -18.27 22.71 -16.29
N TYR A 46 -17.48 21.66 -16.55
CA TYR A 46 -16.08 21.83 -16.93
C TYR A 46 -15.87 21.30 -18.34
N ARG A 47 -15.91 22.27 -19.24
CA ARG A 47 -15.55 22.28 -20.65
C ARG A 47 -14.30 21.41 -20.89
N ASN A 48 -14.48 20.30 -21.61
CA ASN A 48 -13.37 19.60 -22.28
C ASN A 48 -12.79 20.54 -23.34
N GLU A 49 -11.68 21.20 -23.02
CA GLU A 49 -10.74 21.66 -24.02
C GLU A 49 -9.54 20.70 -24.02
N GLU A 50 -9.56 19.85 -25.04
CA GLU A 50 -8.43 19.16 -25.62
C GLU A 50 -7.27 20.16 -25.80
N LYS A 51 -6.35 20.20 -24.82
CA LYS A 51 -5.07 20.89 -24.95
C LYS A 51 -3.96 19.90 -24.69
N ASN A 52 -3.35 19.45 -25.78
CA ASN A 52 -1.95 19.07 -25.81
C ASN A 52 -1.14 20.19 -25.14
N SER A 53 -0.81 20.01 -23.87
CA SER A 53 0.15 20.86 -23.18
C SER A 53 1.22 19.98 -22.57
N SER A 54 2.30 19.84 -23.33
CA SER A 54 3.61 19.47 -22.80
C SER A 54 4.17 20.69 -22.06
N GLU A 55 3.63 21.02 -20.89
CA GLU A 55 4.10 22.13 -20.06
C GLU A 55 4.37 21.69 -18.60
N ASN A 56 5.66 21.58 -18.29
CA ASN A 56 6.30 21.86 -17.00
C ASN A 56 6.03 20.92 -15.81
N ASN A 57 6.56 19.69 -15.87
CA ASN A 57 6.77 18.84 -14.67
C ASN A 57 7.84 19.38 -13.69
N THR A 58 8.62 20.38 -14.11
CA THR A 58 9.77 20.90 -13.35
C THR A 58 9.42 21.39 -11.94
N ASN A 59 8.21 21.92 -11.72
CA ASN A 59 7.82 22.47 -10.41
C ASN A 59 7.50 21.41 -9.36
N THR A 60 6.90 20.28 -9.75
CA THR A 60 6.67 19.13 -8.87
C THR A 60 7.98 18.41 -8.56
N ASP A 61 8.85 18.31 -9.55
CA ASP A 61 10.18 17.68 -9.42
C ASP A 61 11.07 18.49 -8.46
N ASN A 62 11.02 19.82 -8.54
CA ASN A 62 11.75 20.71 -7.62
C ASN A 62 11.32 20.53 -6.15
N LYS A 63 10.02 20.31 -5.90
CA LYS A 63 9.52 20.04 -4.53
C LYS A 63 9.95 18.67 -4.05
N ALA A 64 9.93 17.66 -4.93
CA ALA A 64 10.40 16.31 -4.61
C ALA A 64 11.88 16.32 -4.21
N CYS A 65 12.73 17.02 -4.97
CA CYS A 65 14.15 17.12 -4.64
C CYS A 65 14.43 18.01 -3.40
N ALA A 66 13.55 18.94 -3.05
CA ALA A 66 13.67 19.66 -1.78
C ALA A 66 13.49 18.72 -0.58
N LEU A 67 12.58 17.75 -0.68
CA LEU A 67 12.38 16.72 0.34
C LEU A 67 13.60 15.79 0.45
N GLN A 68 14.16 15.39 -0.70
CA GLN A 68 15.44 14.66 -0.75
C GLN A 68 16.56 15.43 -0.02
N CYS A 69 16.68 16.74 -0.30
CA CYS A 69 17.67 17.60 0.37
C CYS A 69 17.50 17.60 1.90
N PHE A 70 16.26 17.57 2.42
CA PHE A 70 16.06 17.45 3.87
C PHE A 70 16.51 16.11 4.41
N LEU A 71 16.22 14.99 3.74
CA LEU A 71 16.66 13.66 4.18
C LEU A 71 18.18 13.56 4.20
N GLU A 72 18.87 14.11 3.20
CA GLU A 72 20.34 14.17 3.19
C GLU A 72 20.91 15.00 4.35
N ASN A 73 20.35 16.19 4.60
CA ASN A 73 20.78 17.06 5.70
C ASN A 73 20.54 16.42 7.08
N LEU A 74 19.52 15.56 7.19
CA LEU A 74 19.22 14.81 8.40
C LEU A 74 19.99 13.48 8.50
N GLN A 75 20.88 13.20 7.54
CA GLN A 75 21.68 11.96 7.48
C GLN A 75 20.81 10.70 7.42
N MET A 76 19.68 10.78 6.71
CA MET A 76 18.72 9.71 6.52
C MET A 76 18.92 8.94 5.21
N THR A 77 19.98 9.25 4.45
CA THR A 77 20.27 8.67 3.15
C THR A 77 21.56 7.85 3.18
N ALA A 78 21.61 6.78 2.37
CA ALA A 78 22.81 5.98 2.15
C ALA A 78 23.84 6.72 1.29
N GLN A 79 24.99 6.09 1.05
CA GLN A 79 26.08 6.68 0.24
C GLN A 79 25.69 6.94 -1.22
N ASP A 80 24.72 6.17 -1.72
CA ASP A 80 24.14 6.39 -3.04
C ASP A 80 23.14 7.55 -3.05
N GLY A 81 22.77 8.12 -1.90
CA GLY A 81 21.79 9.17 -1.76
C GLY A 81 20.34 8.69 -1.70
N MET A 82 20.06 7.38 -1.79
CA MET A 82 18.71 6.87 -1.56
C MET A 82 18.38 6.92 -0.06
N PRO A 83 17.13 7.21 0.35
CA PRO A 83 16.72 7.06 1.74
C PRO A 83 16.98 5.63 2.23
N ASP A 84 17.67 5.51 3.35
CA ASP A 84 17.98 4.22 3.94
C ASP A 84 17.05 3.96 5.11
N LYS A 85 16.39 2.79 5.11
CA LYS A 85 15.40 2.43 6.13
C LYS A 85 15.98 2.51 7.55
N TYR A 86 17.19 2.02 7.76
CA TYR A 86 17.82 2.03 9.08
C TYR A 86 18.15 3.46 9.53
N LEU A 87 18.72 4.28 8.64
CA LEU A 87 19.06 5.66 8.95
C LEU A 87 17.82 6.53 9.19
N VAL A 88 16.77 6.37 8.37
CA VAL A 88 15.47 7.03 8.56
C VAL A 88 14.88 6.64 9.92
N THR A 89 14.82 5.34 10.22
CA THR A 89 14.30 4.85 11.50
C THR A 89 15.08 5.41 12.68
N HIS A 90 16.41 5.36 12.61
CA HIS A 90 17.27 5.87 13.67
C HIS A 90 17.04 7.37 13.88
N ALA A 91 17.06 8.17 12.82
CA ALA A 91 16.96 9.61 12.91
C ALA A 91 15.58 10.07 13.40
N ILE A 92 14.49 9.41 12.99
CA ILE A 92 13.12 9.73 13.44
C ILE A 92 12.91 9.32 14.90
N THR A 93 13.40 8.14 15.31
CA THR A 93 13.10 7.59 16.65
C THR A 93 14.11 7.99 17.73
N LYS A 94 15.25 8.60 17.38
CA LYS A 94 16.38 8.90 18.28
C LYS A 94 16.00 9.54 19.62
N ASN A 95 15.01 10.43 19.62
CA ASN A 95 14.62 11.22 20.79
C ASN A 95 13.17 10.96 21.23
N VAL A 96 12.55 9.88 20.74
CA VAL A 96 11.20 9.48 21.13
C VAL A 96 11.29 8.77 22.47
N LYS A 97 10.52 9.25 23.46
CA LYS A 97 10.50 8.69 24.83
C LYS A 97 9.32 7.78 25.12
N ASN A 98 8.29 7.88 24.31
CA ASN A 98 7.08 7.10 24.46
C ASN A 98 7.25 5.85 23.60
N ASP A 99 7.26 4.68 24.25
CA ASP A 99 7.49 3.39 23.60
C ASP A 99 6.40 3.10 22.55
N ASP A 100 5.12 3.38 22.84
CA ASP A 100 4.02 3.19 21.88
C ASP A 100 4.19 4.08 20.64
N LEU A 101 4.64 5.33 20.83
CA LEU A 101 4.93 6.23 19.71
C LEU A 101 6.16 5.77 18.92
N GLN A 102 7.16 5.21 19.60
CA GLN A 102 8.35 4.68 18.96
C GLN A 102 8.00 3.47 18.09
N ASP A 103 7.21 2.53 18.62
CA ASP A 103 6.73 1.35 17.92
C ASP A 103 5.89 1.76 16.69
N PHE A 104 4.94 2.69 16.86
CA PHE A 104 4.17 3.23 15.76
C PHE A 104 5.04 3.83 14.64
N LEU A 105 6.06 4.61 15.00
CA LEU A 105 6.96 5.23 14.03
C LEU A 105 7.79 4.17 13.29
N GLN A 106 8.29 3.15 14.00
CA GLN A 106 9.02 2.04 13.38
C GLN A 106 8.13 1.26 12.41
N GLU A 107 6.93 0.86 12.84
CA GLU A 107 5.97 0.15 11.99
C GLU A 107 5.58 0.98 10.76
N SER A 108 5.33 2.28 10.94
CA SER A 108 5.00 3.18 9.83
C SER A 108 6.13 3.28 8.80
N ILE A 109 7.39 3.37 9.26
CA ILE A 109 8.55 3.40 8.38
C ILE A 109 8.69 2.07 7.64
N ASP A 110 8.60 0.96 8.36
CA ASP A 110 8.69 -0.39 7.80
C ASP A 110 7.66 -0.63 6.68
N GLU A 111 6.40 -0.27 6.92
CA GLU A 111 5.34 -0.40 5.95
C GLU A 111 5.53 0.51 4.74
N CYS A 112 5.94 1.76 4.95
CA CYS A 112 6.16 2.70 3.84
C CYS A 112 7.32 2.24 2.93
N PHE A 113 8.44 1.77 3.50
CA PHE A 113 9.51 1.20 2.69
C PHE A 113 9.04 -0.04 1.92
N GLN A 114 8.28 -0.93 2.56
CA GLN A 114 7.73 -2.11 1.89
C GLN A 114 6.81 -1.74 0.72
N ILE A 115 5.97 -0.70 0.86
CA ILE A 115 5.10 -0.23 -0.23
C ILE A 115 5.95 0.28 -1.41
N LEU A 116 6.95 1.13 -1.12
CA LEU A 116 7.75 1.81 -2.14
C LEU A 116 8.74 0.90 -2.85
N GLU A 117 9.28 -0.12 -2.18
CA GLU A 117 10.10 -1.15 -2.81
C GLU A 117 9.34 -1.93 -3.90
N ASN A 118 8.00 -1.98 -3.82
CA ASN A 118 7.18 -2.64 -4.85
C ASN A 118 6.86 -1.73 -6.06
N GLU A 119 7.11 -0.42 -5.95
CA GLU A 119 6.80 0.56 -7.01
C GLU A 119 7.97 0.80 -7.98
N ASP A 120 9.14 0.18 -7.76
CA ASP A 120 10.35 0.22 -8.61
C ASP A 120 10.71 1.65 -9.10
N SER A 121 10.86 2.62 -8.17
CA SER A 121 11.33 3.97 -8.51
C SER A 121 12.83 4.14 -8.24
N ASP A 122 13.64 4.20 -9.30
CA ASP A 122 15.09 4.48 -9.20
C ASP A 122 15.42 5.97 -8.93
N ASP A 123 14.41 6.85 -8.94
CA ASP A 123 14.59 8.29 -8.71
C ASP A 123 14.53 8.62 -7.21
N LYS A 124 15.65 9.13 -6.68
CA LYS A 124 15.81 9.55 -5.27
C LYS A 124 14.81 10.61 -4.86
N CYS A 125 14.57 11.61 -5.70
CA CYS A 125 13.67 12.71 -5.38
C CYS A 125 12.23 12.20 -5.29
N GLU A 126 11.85 11.34 -6.22
CA GLU A 126 10.53 10.71 -6.21
C GLU A 126 10.35 9.77 -5.02
N PHE A 127 11.32 8.88 -4.77
CA PHE A 127 11.28 7.97 -3.63
C PHE A 127 11.14 8.74 -2.31
N SER A 128 11.93 9.80 -2.12
CA SER A 128 11.88 10.64 -0.92
C SER A 128 10.57 11.37 -0.75
N LYS A 129 10.00 11.89 -1.85
CA LYS A 129 8.66 12.48 -1.84
C LYS A 129 7.62 11.45 -1.41
N ASN A 130 7.62 10.27 -2.02
CA ASN A 130 6.62 9.24 -1.75
C ASN A 130 6.76 8.66 -0.33
N LEU A 131 7.99 8.51 0.17
CA LEU A 131 8.26 8.11 1.55
C LEU A 131 7.66 9.09 2.56
N LEU A 132 7.93 10.38 2.40
CA LEU A 132 7.39 11.39 3.31
C LEU A 132 5.86 11.53 3.19
N LEU A 133 5.30 11.37 1.99
CA LEU A 133 3.85 11.32 1.81
C LEU A 133 3.25 10.14 2.58
N CYS A 134 3.76 8.93 2.38
CA CYS A 134 3.31 7.74 3.10
C CYS A 134 3.38 7.91 4.63
N LEU A 135 4.52 8.38 5.14
CA LEU A 135 4.69 8.63 6.58
C LEU A 135 3.72 9.68 7.11
N SER A 136 3.46 10.73 6.33
CA SER A 136 2.50 11.78 6.71
C SER A 136 1.07 11.25 6.76
N GLU A 137 0.71 10.34 5.86
CA GLU A 137 -0.62 9.70 5.85
C GLU A 137 -0.79 8.76 7.04
N LYS A 138 0.24 7.96 7.37
CA LYS A 138 0.26 7.13 8.59
C LYS A 138 0.08 7.98 9.84
N GLY A 139 0.87 9.05 9.96
CA GLY A 139 0.79 9.98 11.08
C GLY A 139 -0.59 10.62 11.21
N LYS A 140 -1.17 11.06 10.08
CA LYS A 140 -2.51 11.66 10.06
C LYS A 140 -3.58 10.67 10.52
N ALA A 141 -3.59 9.45 9.99
CA ALA A 141 -4.55 8.41 10.38
C ALA A 141 -4.47 8.07 11.88
N ASN A 142 -3.29 8.14 12.48
CA ASN A 142 -3.09 7.92 13.91
C ASN A 142 -3.49 9.14 14.78
N CYS A 143 -3.55 10.34 14.20
CA CYS A 143 -3.78 11.61 14.89
C CYS A 143 -5.12 12.27 14.53
N ASP A 144 -5.98 11.60 13.77
CA ASP A 144 -7.24 12.18 13.28
C ASP A 144 -8.19 12.57 14.44
N ASP A 145 -8.06 11.94 15.61
CA ASP A 145 -8.83 12.23 16.83
C ASP A 145 -8.33 13.47 17.61
N TRP A 146 -7.14 14.01 17.31
CA TRP A 146 -6.57 15.15 18.08
C TRP A 146 -7.31 16.48 17.90
N LYS A 147 -8.15 16.62 16.88
CA LYS A 147 -8.90 17.86 16.64
C LYS A 147 -10.06 18.07 17.62
N ASP A 148 -10.61 16.97 18.15
CA ASP A 148 -11.77 17.04 19.04
C ASP A 148 -11.38 17.36 20.49
N ASP A 149 -10.12 17.12 20.88
CA ASP A 149 -9.60 17.42 22.21
C ASP A 149 -9.12 18.89 22.39
N MET A 150 -9.03 19.67 21.31
CA MET A 150 -8.66 21.10 21.37
C MET A 150 -9.88 22.00 21.60
N HIS A 151 -10.49 21.89 22.78
CA HIS A 151 -11.39 22.93 23.29
C HIS A 151 -10.55 24.11 23.83
N PHE A 152 -10.59 25.25 23.12
CA PHE A 152 -10.10 26.55 23.61
C PHE A 152 -11.20 27.32 24.35
#